data_AF-A0A2V5ZQV4-F1
#
_entry.id   AF-A0A2V5ZQV4-F1
#
_cell.length_a   1.000
_cell.length_b   1.000
_cell.length_c   1.000
_cell.angle_alpha   90.00
_cell.angle_beta   90.00
_cell.angle_gamma   90.00
#
_symmetry.space_group_name_H-M   'P 1'
#
loop_
_entity.id
_entity.type
_entity.pdbx_description
1 polymer ?
#
loop_
_entity_poly.entity_id
_entity_poly.type
_entity_poly.pdbx_seq_one_letter_code
_entity_poly.pdbx_strand_id
1 'polypeptide(L)'
;MRRILFILIALAVAAFAGWYYWEFSQRLSSAPVAALLPRETIFVAQIPDFNRARDEWQRCDIYQLYRERAVQDFLRKPLGNAPKTDAASQTLLEIEQLAPKNAFVALTSIENNNPKIVGGFRFRGSQEEAERITGKWRLMLMGQNSSLKLEKVQYQGHEIEATKTGSFSIASAYDPPWFFVATDAADLQALLDRADRRASNPDNRLDKDETYRTAISRRPSYYTAFFYLQPKTFSQRLAALRAAVGSTPAPGEGTMLEKMRCITGSMRFENGKIHDMFFLGMPKLEQNTTLTRSSLSLGTRETFLYLAMLLNLGERMDTLKQAAAFAGTKIFQAFSDSGITAADWKAAFGIELGSLANWPSSARWPSLLVTLPVTDATKAG
;
A
#
# COMPACT_ATOMS: atom_id res chain seq x y z
N MET A 1 19.45 -43.42 36.03
CA MET A 1 19.84 -42.42 35.00
C MET A 1 18.70 -42.07 34.03
N ARG A 2 17.99 -43.02 33.41
CA ARG A 2 16.90 -42.73 32.45
C ARG A 2 15.77 -41.81 32.96
N ARG A 3 15.28 -42.00 34.20
CA ARG A 3 14.17 -41.18 34.76
C ARG A 3 14.54 -39.70 34.95
N ILE A 4 15.76 -39.41 35.40
CA ILE A 4 16.24 -38.02 35.59
C ILE A 4 16.39 -37.32 34.24
N LEU A 5 16.87 -38.04 33.22
CA LEU A 5 16.98 -37.54 31.86
C LEU A 5 15.61 -37.18 31.27
N PHE A 6 14.58 -38.03 31.48
CA PHE A 6 13.22 -37.73 31.03
C PHE A 6 12.60 -36.49 31.72
N ILE A 7 12.87 -36.29 33.01
CA ILE A 7 12.40 -35.11 33.76
C ILE A 7 13.08 -33.84 33.22
N LEU A 8 14.38 -33.89 32.93
CA LEU A 8 15.11 -32.76 32.35
C LEU A 8 14.61 -32.42 30.93
N ILE A 9 14.32 -33.42 30.10
CA ILE A 9 13.75 -33.21 28.77
C ILE A 9 12.34 -32.61 28.87
N ALA A 10 11.50 -33.10 29.79
CA ALA A 10 10.16 -32.56 30.00
C ALA A 10 10.19 -31.09 30.47
N LEU A 11 11.13 -30.75 31.37
CA LEU A 11 11.34 -29.36 31.81
C LEU A 11 11.85 -28.46 30.68
N ALA A 12 12.77 -28.95 29.84
CA ALA A 12 13.26 -28.20 28.68
C ALA A 12 12.16 -27.97 27.64
N VAL A 13 11.32 -28.97 27.37
CA VAL A 13 10.16 -28.83 26.47
C VAL A 13 9.10 -27.90 27.04
N ALA A 14 8.82 -27.97 28.34
CA ALA A 14 7.88 -27.04 28.99
C ALA A 14 8.40 -25.60 29.01
N ALA A 15 9.70 -25.40 29.24
CA ALA A 15 10.35 -24.09 29.17
C ALA A 15 10.35 -23.56 27.73
N PHE A 16 10.62 -24.41 26.74
CA PHE A 16 10.57 -24.04 25.32
C PHE A 16 9.14 -23.74 24.86
N ALA A 17 8.15 -24.53 25.28
CA ALA A 17 6.74 -24.28 24.99
C ALA A 17 6.24 -23.02 25.71
N GLY A 18 6.67 -22.78 26.95
CA GLY A 18 6.37 -21.56 27.70
C GLY A 18 6.99 -20.32 27.06
N TRP A 19 8.25 -20.38 26.64
CA TRP A 19 8.91 -19.30 25.89
C TRP A 19 8.24 -19.11 24.53
N TYR A 20 8.02 -20.18 23.75
CA TYR A 20 7.35 -20.10 22.46
C TYR A 20 5.94 -19.52 22.59
N TYR A 21 5.16 -19.95 23.60
CA TYR A 21 3.85 -19.41 23.91
C TYR A 21 3.92 -17.96 24.38
N TRP A 22 4.94 -17.57 25.14
CA TRP A 22 5.17 -16.18 25.58
C TRP A 22 5.58 -15.26 24.42
N GLU A 23 6.44 -15.74 23.52
CA GLU A 23 6.86 -14.99 22.33
C GLU A 23 5.73 -14.90 21.29
N PHE A 24 4.96 -15.99 21.15
CA PHE A 24 3.76 -16.05 20.31
C PHE A 24 2.61 -15.22 20.90
N SER A 25 2.42 -15.24 22.22
CA SER A 25 1.45 -14.37 22.90
C SER A 25 1.88 -12.91 22.81
N GLN A 26 3.16 -12.56 22.87
CA GLN A 26 3.60 -11.17 22.59
C GLN A 26 3.44 -10.75 21.12
N ARG A 27 3.41 -11.71 20.18
CA ARG A 27 3.04 -11.48 18.77
C ARG A 27 1.51 -11.33 18.58
N LEU A 28 0.69 -11.94 19.43
CA LEU A 28 -0.79 -11.91 19.40
C LEU A 28 -1.45 -10.92 20.38
N SER A 29 -0.75 -10.48 21.43
CA SER A 29 -1.30 -9.75 22.60
C SER A 29 -1.43 -8.24 22.37
N SER A 30 -0.92 -7.72 21.27
CA SER A 30 -1.14 -6.34 20.86
C SER A 30 -2.27 -6.29 19.85
N ALA A 31 -3.22 -5.37 20.02
CA ALA A 31 -4.27 -5.13 19.05
C ALA A 31 -3.66 -5.01 17.63
N PRO A 32 -4.15 -5.78 16.64
CA PRO A 32 -3.69 -5.61 15.26
C PRO A 32 -3.93 -4.16 14.86
N VAL A 33 -3.07 -3.57 14.02
CA VAL A 33 -3.20 -2.16 13.59
C VAL A 33 -4.62 -1.83 13.11
N ALA A 34 -5.28 -2.75 12.41
CA ALA A 34 -6.65 -2.60 11.96
C ALA A 34 -7.70 -2.46 13.10
N ALA A 35 -7.45 -2.99 14.29
CA ALA A 35 -8.31 -2.80 15.45
C ALA A 35 -8.13 -1.43 16.11
N LEU A 36 -6.98 -0.76 15.89
CA LEU A 36 -6.68 0.58 16.40
C LEU A 36 -7.31 1.69 15.53
N LEU A 37 -7.67 1.36 14.29
CA LEU A 37 -8.14 2.31 13.30
C LEU A 37 -9.67 2.29 13.20
N PRO A 38 -10.33 3.45 12.98
CA PRO A 38 -11.77 3.50 12.76
C PRO A 38 -12.17 2.71 11.50
N ARG A 39 -13.44 2.28 11.46
CA ARG A 39 -13.99 1.52 10.32
C ARG A 39 -13.87 2.28 8.99
N GLU A 40 -14.02 3.60 9.05
CA GLU A 40 -14.04 4.49 7.88
C GLU A 40 -12.66 4.93 7.38
N THR A 41 -11.59 4.32 7.90
CA THR A 41 -10.21 4.67 7.53
C THR A 41 -10.02 4.69 6.01
N ILE A 42 -9.58 5.83 5.49
CA ILE A 42 -9.39 6.06 4.06
C ILE A 42 -8.14 5.34 3.57
N PHE A 43 -7.04 5.43 4.30
CA PHE A 43 -5.78 4.82 3.93
C PHE A 43 -5.04 4.31 5.15
N VAL A 44 -4.36 3.18 5.03
CA VAL A 44 -3.39 2.69 6.01
C VAL A 44 -2.21 2.08 5.28
N ALA A 45 -1.00 2.43 5.70
CA ALA A 45 0.24 1.74 5.36
C ALA A 45 0.87 1.18 6.64
N GLN A 46 1.44 -0.01 6.54
CA GLN A 46 2.09 -0.69 7.66
C GLN A 46 3.37 -1.40 7.24
N ILE A 47 4.34 -1.41 8.15
CA ILE A 47 5.58 -2.17 8.08
C ILE A 47 5.67 -2.99 9.38
N PRO A 48 5.49 -4.32 9.31
CA PRO A 48 5.50 -5.18 10.50
C PRO A 48 6.85 -5.16 11.24
N ASP A 49 7.96 -5.09 10.50
CA ASP A 49 9.31 -5.11 11.04
C ASP A 49 10.21 -4.19 10.21
N PHE A 50 10.49 -3.00 10.74
CA PHE A 50 11.26 -1.99 10.01
C PHE A 50 12.71 -2.41 9.78
N ASN A 51 13.39 -2.93 10.80
CA ASN A 51 14.80 -3.31 10.68
C ASN A 51 14.95 -4.45 9.67
N ARG A 52 14.04 -5.44 9.72
CA ARG A 52 14.02 -6.49 8.71
C ARG A 52 13.75 -5.94 7.30
N ALA A 53 12.78 -5.04 7.16
CA ALA A 53 12.46 -4.42 5.88
C ALA A 53 13.66 -3.68 5.27
N ARG A 54 14.39 -2.95 6.12
CA ARG A 54 15.62 -2.25 5.75
C ARG A 54 16.73 -3.22 5.37
N ASP A 55 16.97 -4.27 6.15
CA ASP A 55 17.99 -5.27 5.85
C ASP A 55 17.72 -5.98 4.52
N GLU A 56 16.46 -6.36 4.29
CA GLU A 56 16.02 -6.99 3.04
C GLU A 56 16.14 -6.02 1.85
N TRP A 57 15.78 -4.75 2.03
CA TRP A 57 16.00 -3.69 1.03
C TRP A 57 17.48 -3.53 0.70
N GLN A 58 18.36 -3.47 1.68
CA GLN A 58 19.80 -3.35 1.45
C GLN A 58 20.39 -4.56 0.71
N ARG A 59 19.79 -5.74 0.85
CA ARG A 59 20.21 -6.97 0.16
C ARG A 59 19.57 -7.15 -1.22
N CYS A 60 18.60 -6.31 -1.58
CA CYS A 60 17.91 -6.46 -2.87
C CYS A 60 18.79 -6.01 -4.04
N ASP A 61 18.62 -6.65 -5.19
CA ASP A 61 19.44 -6.42 -6.38
C ASP A 61 19.33 -4.98 -6.88
N ILE A 62 18.15 -4.36 -6.75
CA ILE A 62 17.95 -2.95 -7.12
C ILE A 62 18.79 -2.04 -6.23
N TYR A 63 18.91 -2.34 -4.95
CA TYR A 63 19.77 -1.58 -4.04
C TYR A 63 21.25 -1.79 -4.36
N GLN A 64 21.65 -3.01 -4.70
CA GLN A 64 23.02 -3.31 -5.12
C GLN A 64 23.37 -2.57 -6.41
N LEU A 65 22.47 -2.58 -7.40
CA LEU A 65 22.60 -1.82 -8.65
C LEU A 65 22.67 -0.32 -8.37
N TYR A 66 21.81 0.20 -7.49
CA TYR A 66 21.87 1.59 -7.07
C TYR A 66 23.24 1.95 -6.49
N ARG A 67 23.87 1.06 -5.71
CA ARG A 67 25.19 1.27 -5.10
C ARG A 67 26.36 1.20 -6.08
N GLU A 68 26.16 0.72 -7.31
CA GLU A 68 27.22 0.68 -8.31
C GLU A 68 27.71 2.08 -8.67
N ARG A 69 29.03 2.21 -8.85
CA ARG A 69 29.67 3.49 -9.12
C ARG A 69 29.12 4.16 -10.38
N ALA A 70 28.90 3.38 -11.45
CA ALA A 70 28.35 3.90 -12.71
C ALA A 70 26.94 4.48 -12.54
N VAL A 71 26.08 3.84 -11.74
CA VAL A 71 24.72 4.31 -11.45
C VAL A 71 24.75 5.55 -10.56
N GLN A 72 25.59 5.55 -9.52
CA GLN A 72 25.77 6.73 -8.66
C GLN A 72 26.29 7.94 -9.45
N ASP A 73 27.28 7.74 -10.34
CA ASP A 73 27.83 8.80 -11.19
C ASP A 73 26.77 9.32 -12.18
N PHE A 74 25.93 8.44 -12.75
CA PHE A 74 24.80 8.83 -13.58
C PHE A 74 23.76 9.64 -12.79
N LEU A 75 23.41 9.20 -11.58
CA LEU A 75 22.40 9.84 -10.73
C LEU A 75 22.89 11.13 -10.06
N ARG A 76 24.20 11.35 -9.97
CA ARG A 76 24.79 12.55 -9.35
C ARG A 76 24.34 13.85 -10.01
N LYS A 77 24.20 13.87 -11.34
CA LYS A 77 23.76 15.06 -12.09
C LYS A 77 22.27 15.38 -11.90
N PRO A 78 21.32 14.44 -12.06
CA PRO A 78 19.90 14.71 -11.80
C PRO A 78 19.58 14.92 -10.31
N LEU A 79 20.30 14.27 -9.39
CA LEU A 79 20.07 14.42 -7.94
C LEU A 79 20.90 15.53 -7.28
N GLY A 80 21.81 16.18 -8.00
CA GLY A 80 22.65 17.26 -7.46
C GLY A 80 21.87 18.49 -6.98
N ASN A 81 20.62 18.66 -7.44
CA ASN A 81 19.70 19.71 -7.02
C ASN A 81 18.75 19.28 -5.89
N ALA A 82 18.81 18.03 -5.45
CA ALA A 82 17.99 17.55 -4.33
C ALA A 82 18.52 18.10 -3.00
N PRO A 83 17.65 18.38 -2.01
CA PRO A 83 18.07 18.78 -0.67
C PRO A 83 19.03 17.73 -0.09
N LYS A 84 20.15 18.17 0.49
CA LYS A 84 21.18 17.27 1.04
C LYS A 84 20.59 16.31 2.08
N THR A 85 20.96 15.05 1.96
CA THR A 85 20.45 13.85 2.65
C THR A 85 20.87 13.67 4.11
N ASP A 86 21.58 14.62 4.71
CA ASP A 86 22.17 14.44 6.05
C ASP A 86 21.09 14.24 7.14
N ALA A 87 20.02 15.04 7.09
CA ALA A 87 18.88 14.92 8.01
C ALA A 87 18.11 13.60 7.84
N ALA A 88 17.98 13.11 6.60
CA ALA A 88 17.31 11.84 6.31
C ALA A 88 18.12 10.64 6.82
N SER A 89 19.45 10.69 6.69
CA SER A 89 20.34 9.64 7.16
C SER A 89 20.35 9.56 8.70
N GLN A 90 20.35 10.71 9.38
CA GLN A 90 20.26 10.77 10.84
C GLN A 90 18.90 10.26 11.35
N THR A 91 17.80 10.68 10.72
CA THR A 91 16.46 10.18 11.06
C THR A 91 16.37 8.66 10.88
N LEU A 92 16.98 8.12 9.82
CA LEU A 92 16.99 6.68 9.57
C LEU A 92 17.75 5.88 10.64
N LEU A 93 18.87 6.41 11.14
CA LEU A 93 19.61 5.81 12.27
C LEU A 93 18.79 5.85 13.56
N GLU A 94 18.07 6.95 13.82
CA GLU A 94 17.18 7.08 14.98
C GLU A 94 16.01 6.09 14.91
N ILE A 95 15.42 5.88 13.73
CA ILE A 95 14.38 4.84 13.53
C ILE A 95 14.96 3.44 13.77
N GLU A 96 16.18 3.17 13.31
CA GLU A 96 16.84 1.87 13.52
C GLU A 96 17.09 1.58 15.01
N GLN A 97 17.49 2.60 15.78
CA GLN A 97 17.66 2.51 17.23
C GLN A 97 16.34 2.18 17.93
N LEU A 98 15.23 2.78 17.49
CA LEU A 98 13.90 2.45 17.99
C LEU A 98 13.43 1.04 17.59
N ALA A 99 14.03 0.42 16.57
CA ALA A 99 13.68 -0.91 16.07
C ALA A 99 12.15 -1.15 15.98
N PRO A 100 11.37 -0.25 15.35
CA PRO A 100 9.92 -0.25 15.47
C PRO A 100 9.30 -1.51 14.88
N LYS A 101 8.32 -2.05 15.60
CA LYS A 101 7.50 -3.19 15.16
C LYS A 101 6.07 -2.72 14.90
N ASN A 102 5.42 -3.27 13.89
CA ASN A 102 4.07 -2.89 13.47
C ASN A 102 3.93 -1.36 13.29
N ALA A 103 4.93 -0.73 12.67
CA ALA A 103 4.86 0.69 12.35
C ALA A 103 3.73 0.93 11.34
N PHE A 104 2.92 1.95 11.57
CA PHE A 104 1.83 2.30 10.68
C PHE A 104 1.58 3.81 10.60
N VAL A 105 0.99 4.20 9.48
CA VAL A 105 0.41 5.54 9.26
C VAL A 105 -0.93 5.35 8.58
N ALA A 106 -1.94 6.08 9.01
CA ALA A 106 -3.29 6.01 8.50
C ALA A 106 -3.91 7.39 8.33
N LEU A 107 -4.62 7.57 7.22
CA LEU A 107 -5.52 8.69 7.00
C LEU A 107 -6.92 8.21 7.38
N THR A 108 -7.46 8.72 8.48
CA THR A 108 -8.73 8.24 9.03
C THR A 108 -9.92 8.96 8.40
N SER A 109 -9.85 10.29 8.27
CA SER A 109 -10.86 11.10 7.59
C SER A 109 -10.26 12.38 6.98
N ILE A 110 -11.05 13.11 6.21
CA ILE A 110 -10.71 14.46 5.75
C ILE A 110 -11.94 15.35 5.98
N GLU A 111 -11.92 16.15 7.04
CA GLU A 111 -12.99 17.05 7.43
C GLU A 111 -12.58 18.50 7.18
N ASN A 112 -13.42 19.30 6.51
CA ASN A 112 -13.14 20.72 6.25
C ASN A 112 -11.75 21.00 5.63
N ASN A 113 -11.31 20.14 4.70
CA ASN A 113 -9.97 20.14 4.09
C ASN A 113 -8.78 19.92 5.04
N ASN A 114 -9.03 19.50 6.28
CA ASN A 114 -8.01 19.08 7.23
C ASN A 114 -7.93 17.53 7.25
N PRO A 115 -6.80 16.94 6.81
CA PRO A 115 -6.61 15.50 6.88
C PRO A 115 -6.37 15.08 8.33
N LYS A 116 -7.15 14.09 8.80
CA LYS A 116 -6.94 13.45 10.09
C LYS A 116 -6.01 12.26 9.92
N ILE A 117 -4.79 12.39 10.42
CA ILE A 117 -3.74 11.38 10.28
C ILE A 117 -3.39 10.85 11.65
N VAL A 118 -3.37 9.53 11.77
CA VAL A 118 -2.87 8.82 12.96
C VAL A 118 -1.75 7.88 12.56
N GLY A 119 -0.84 7.62 13.48
CA GLY A 119 0.25 6.70 13.26
C GLY A 119 0.79 6.18 14.58
N GLY A 120 1.69 5.23 14.47
CA GLY A 120 2.35 4.69 15.64
C GLY A 120 3.21 3.50 15.30
N PHE A 121 3.91 3.02 16.32
CA PHE A 121 4.73 1.83 16.26
C PHE A 121 4.86 1.23 17.65
N ARG A 122 5.15 -0.06 17.68
CA ARG A 122 5.55 -0.75 18.92
C ARG A 122 7.04 -0.58 19.12
N PHE A 123 7.40 -0.29 20.35
CA PHE A 123 8.78 -0.16 20.81
C PHE A 123 8.90 -0.77 22.21
N ARG A 124 10.04 -1.39 22.50
CA ARG A 124 10.30 -2.07 23.78
C ARG A 124 11.16 -1.27 24.76
N GLY A 125 11.71 -0.13 24.36
CA GLY A 125 12.46 0.74 25.28
C GLY A 125 11.54 1.63 26.10
N SER A 126 12.14 2.53 26.88
CA SER A 126 11.42 3.36 27.85
C SER A 126 10.71 4.54 27.19
N GLN A 127 9.79 5.15 27.94
CA GLN A 127 9.10 6.39 27.52
C GLN A 127 10.12 7.50 27.21
N GLU A 128 11.12 7.66 28.06
CA GLU A 128 12.16 8.69 27.89
C GLU A 128 12.98 8.46 26.62
N GLU A 129 13.24 7.20 26.26
CA GLU A 129 13.97 6.87 25.04
C GLU A 129 13.14 7.13 23.79
N ALA A 130 11.83 6.80 23.83
CA ALA A 130 10.91 7.14 22.77
C ALA A 130 10.82 8.67 22.60
N GLU A 131 10.55 9.41 23.69
CA GLU A 131 10.42 10.87 23.69
C GLU A 131 11.69 11.59 23.23
N ARG A 132 12.87 11.12 23.63
CA ARG A 132 14.16 11.68 23.19
C ARG A 132 14.30 11.68 21.67
N ILE A 133 13.77 10.65 21.00
CA ILE A 133 13.86 10.49 19.55
C ILE A 133 12.67 11.18 18.88
N THR A 134 11.44 10.88 19.31
CA THR A 134 10.22 11.40 18.68
C THR A 134 10.03 12.90 18.94
N GLY A 135 10.54 13.43 20.04
CA GLY A 135 10.57 14.86 20.33
C GLY A 135 11.35 15.65 19.27
N LYS A 136 12.47 15.11 18.78
CA LYS A 136 13.21 15.72 17.66
C LYS A 136 12.42 15.70 16.37
N TRP A 137 11.73 14.59 16.09
CA TRP A 137 10.88 14.48 14.90
C TRP A 137 9.70 15.45 14.96
N ARG A 138 9.12 15.66 16.15
CA ARG A 138 8.06 16.65 16.38
C ARG A 138 8.54 18.07 16.04
N LEU A 139 9.74 18.45 16.51
CA LEU A 139 10.36 19.74 16.19
C LEU A 139 10.67 19.87 14.69
N MET A 140 11.09 18.79 14.03
CA MET A 140 11.34 18.80 12.59
C MET A 140 10.04 19.00 11.79
N LEU A 141 8.96 18.31 12.18
CA LEU A 141 7.65 18.39 11.50
C LEU A 141 6.97 19.75 11.67
N MET A 142 7.16 20.42 12.81
CA MET A 142 6.53 21.72 13.09
C MET A 142 7.42 22.92 12.72
N GLY A 143 8.62 22.66 12.22
CA GLY A 143 9.66 23.67 11.97
C GLY A 143 10.28 24.20 13.28
N GLN A 144 11.46 24.84 13.16
CA GLN A 144 12.10 25.53 14.30
C GLN A 144 11.37 26.84 14.64
N ASN A 145 10.10 26.75 15.02
CA ASN A 145 9.31 27.90 15.45
C ASN A 145 9.40 28.03 16.98
N SER A 146 9.87 29.18 17.46
CA SER A 146 9.99 29.51 18.88
C SER A 146 8.65 29.69 19.62
N SER A 147 7.52 29.55 18.93
CA SER A 147 6.16 29.68 19.46
C SER A 147 5.46 28.35 19.77
N LEU A 148 6.19 27.21 19.70
CA LEU A 148 5.64 25.89 20.01
C LEU A 148 5.25 25.79 21.49
N LYS A 149 3.95 25.87 21.78
CA LYS A 149 3.41 25.57 23.10
C LYS A 149 3.22 24.06 23.23
N LEU A 150 4.04 23.44 24.07
CA LEU A 150 3.85 22.07 24.51
C LEU A 150 2.80 22.06 25.63
N GLU A 151 1.69 21.37 25.39
CA GLU A 151 0.62 21.14 26.35
C GLU A 151 0.65 19.67 26.76
N LYS A 152 0.85 19.38 28.05
CA LYS A 152 0.65 18.03 28.59
C LYS A 152 -0.77 17.90 29.10
N VAL A 153 -1.51 16.93 28.56
CA VAL A 153 -2.90 16.66 28.90
C VAL A 153 -2.99 15.24 29.44
N GLN A 154 -3.50 15.10 30.67
CA GLN A 154 -3.79 13.80 31.25
C GLN A 154 -5.16 13.31 30.76
N TYR A 155 -5.21 12.10 30.23
CA TYR A 155 -6.43 11.50 29.69
C TYR A 155 -6.51 10.02 30.04
N GLN A 156 -7.47 9.63 30.89
CA GLN A 156 -7.76 8.22 31.24
C GLN A 156 -6.51 7.42 31.68
N GLY A 157 -5.58 8.06 32.38
CA GLY A 157 -4.32 7.44 32.83
C GLY A 157 -3.16 7.53 31.82
N HIS A 158 -3.38 8.14 30.66
CA HIS A 158 -2.37 8.41 29.64
C HIS A 158 -1.92 9.87 29.66
N GLU A 159 -0.61 10.09 29.49
CA GLU A 159 -0.06 11.41 29.25
C GLU A 159 -0.02 11.69 27.74
N ILE A 160 -0.81 12.67 27.31
CA ILE A 160 -0.81 13.17 25.93
C ILE A 160 0.02 14.44 25.87
N GLU A 161 1.04 14.43 25.04
CA GLU A 161 1.79 15.62 24.68
C GLU A 161 1.23 16.20 23.38
N ALA A 162 0.59 17.35 23.47
CA ALA A 162 0.07 18.10 22.33
C ALA A 162 0.94 19.32 22.05
N THR A 163 1.16 19.61 20.77
CA THR A 163 1.83 20.83 20.31
C THR A 163 1.00 21.45 19.20
N LYS A 164 0.85 22.78 19.25
CA LYS A 164 0.03 23.54 18.28
C LYS A 164 0.85 24.66 17.66
N THR A 165 0.74 24.83 16.35
CA THR A 165 1.30 25.95 15.59
C THR A 165 0.30 26.39 14.51
N GLY A 166 -0.30 27.57 14.67
CA GLY A 166 -1.36 28.05 13.79
C GLY A 166 -2.52 27.04 13.69
N SER A 167 -2.82 26.58 12.48
CA SER A 167 -3.85 25.57 12.19
C SER A 167 -3.37 24.12 12.29
N PHE A 168 -2.08 23.88 12.55
CA PHE A 168 -1.51 22.54 12.65
C PHE A 168 -1.32 22.14 14.11
N SER A 169 -1.83 20.97 14.47
CA SER A 169 -1.54 20.33 15.75
C SER A 169 -0.89 18.97 15.54
N ILE A 170 -0.11 18.55 16.53
CA ILE A 170 0.41 17.19 16.63
C ILE A 170 0.23 16.78 18.08
N ALA A 171 -0.40 15.64 18.31
CA ALA A 171 -0.50 15.02 19.61
C ALA A 171 0.23 13.68 19.59
N SER A 172 0.96 13.35 20.65
CA SER A 172 1.60 12.06 20.81
C SER A 172 1.44 11.53 22.23
N ALA A 173 1.38 10.21 22.37
CA ALA A 173 1.34 9.53 23.66
C ALA A 173 2.17 8.26 23.59
N TYR A 174 2.84 7.95 24.69
CA TYR A 174 3.45 6.65 24.90
C TYR A 174 2.54 5.83 25.82
N ASP A 175 2.00 4.75 25.26
CA ASP A 175 1.13 3.80 25.93
C ASP A 175 1.79 2.41 25.80
N PRO A 176 2.71 2.04 26.70
CA PRO A 176 3.58 0.88 26.50
C PRO A 176 2.80 -0.38 26.12
N PRO A 177 3.18 -1.08 25.02
CA PRO A 177 4.42 -0.93 24.25
C PRO A 177 4.30 -0.03 23.00
N TRP A 178 3.25 0.79 22.89
CA TRP A 178 2.99 1.64 21.74
C TRP A 178 3.47 3.07 21.94
N PHE A 179 4.02 3.62 20.87
CA PHE A 179 4.08 5.06 20.68
C PHE A 179 3.04 5.44 19.62
N PHE A 180 2.20 6.41 19.95
CA PHE A 180 1.15 6.90 19.07
C PHE A 180 1.34 8.40 18.75
N VAL A 181 0.93 8.77 17.55
CA VAL A 181 0.92 10.16 17.09
C VAL A 181 -0.34 10.42 16.26
N ALA A 182 -0.91 11.61 16.38
CA ALA A 182 -2.05 12.06 15.60
C ALA A 182 -1.94 13.56 15.27
N THR A 183 -2.70 14.00 14.26
CA THR A 183 -2.84 15.41 13.89
C THR A 183 -3.65 16.24 14.88
N ASP A 184 -4.38 15.62 15.80
CA ASP A 184 -5.03 16.31 16.91
C ASP A 184 -5.19 15.41 18.14
N ALA A 185 -5.49 16.02 19.28
CA ALA A 185 -5.59 15.30 20.55
C ALA A 185 -6.84 14.42 20.62
N ALA A 186 -7.94 14.77 19.94
CA ALA A 186 -9.18 13.99 19.98
C ALA A 186 -9.01 12.66 19.21
N ASP A 187 -8.34 12.70 18.07
CA ASP A 187 -7.98 11.50 17.31
C ASP A 187 -7.04 10.58 18.10
N LEU A 188 -6.08 11.15 18.83
CA LEU A 188 -5.20 10.38 19.70
C LEU A 188 -5.96 9.75 20.88
N GLN A 189 -6.87 10.47 21.52
CA GLN A 189 -7.74 9.92 22.57
C GLN A 189 -8.58 8.76 22.05
N ALA A 190 -9.19 8.91 20.86
CA ALA A 190 -9.95 7.83 20.23
C ALA A 190 -9.07 6.63 19.85
N LEU A 191 -7.81 6.85 19.49
CA LEU A 191 -6.83 5.79 19.22
C LEU A 191 -6.47 5.03 20.51
N LEU A 192 -6.21 5.74 21.62
CA LEU A 192 -5.95 5.16 22.94
C LEU A 192 -7.15 4.37 23.46
N ASP A 193 -8.36 4.90 23.32
CA ASP A 193 -9.57 4.18 23.72
C ASP A 193 -9.77 2.88 22.92
N ARG A 194 -9.39 2.85 21.64
CA ARG A 194 -9.41 1.59 20.87
C ARG A 194 -8.29 0.64 21.31
N ALA A 195 -7.10 1.15 21.61
CA ALA A 195 -5.99 0.34 22.12
C ALA A 195 -6.37 -0.36 23.44
N ASP A 196 -7.03 0.37 24.33
CA ASP A 196 -7.48 -0.11 25.64
C ASP A 196 -8.85 -0.81 25.63
N ARG A 197 -9.46 -0.98 24.45
CA ARG A 197 -10.80 -1.59 24.28
C ARG A 197 -11.92 -0.85 25.04
N ARG A 198 -11.74 0.45 25.28
CA ARG A 198 -12.74 1.35 25.87
C ARG A 198 -13.60 2.09 24.86
N ALA A 199 -13.33 1.93 23.56
CA ALA A 199 -14.05 2.62 22.51
C ALA A 199 -15.58 2.45 22.64
N SER A 200 -16.32 3.55 22.68
CA SER A 200 -17.77 3.58 22.86
C SER A 200 -18.55 2.80 21.81
N ASN A 201 -17.97 2.59 20.62
CA ASN A 201 -18.50 1.74 19.57
C ASN A 201 -17.48 0.66 19.17
N PRO A 202 -17.57 -0.56 19.74
CA PRO A 202 -16.64 -1.65 19.48
C PRO A 202 -16.60 -2.14 18.02
N ASP A 203 -17.65 -1.84 17.25
CA ASP A 203 -17.77 -2.20 15.83
C ASP A 203 -17.21 -1.11 14.89
N ASN A 204 -16.89 0.08 15.41
CA ASN A 204 -16.21 1.13 14.66
C ASN A 204 -14.69 0.87 14.57
N ARG A 205 -14.32 -0.25 13.96
CA ARG A 205 -12.93 -0.65 13.73
C ARG A 205 -12.71 -1.13 12.29
N LEU A 206 -11.51 -0.88 11.75
CA LEU A 206 -11.17 -1.26 10.37
C LEU A 206 -11.18 -2.79 10.19
N ASP A 207 -10.80 -3.56 11.23
CA ASP A 207 -10.87 -5.02 11.21
C ASP A 207 -12.30 -5.58 11.15
N LYS A 208 -13.31 -4.75 11.39
CA LYS A 208 -14.74 -5.07 11.23
C LYS A 208 -15.30 -4.67 9.87
N ASP A 209 -14.56 -3.92 9.06
CA ASP A 209 -15.00 -3.56 7.73
C ASP A 209 -14.92 -4.74 6.75
N GLU A 210 -16.03 -5.04 6.06
CA GLU A 210 -16.11 -6.15 5.12
C GLU A 210 -15.21 -5.96 3.89
N THR A 211 -15.09 -4.72 3.41
CA THR A 211 -14.23 -4.40 2.26
C THR A 211 -12.78 -4.61 2.63
N TYR A 212 -12.37 -4.10 3.80
CA TYR A 212 -11.04 -4.33 4.34
C TYR A 212 -10.76 -5.82 4.55
N ARG A 213 -11.66 -6.56 5.20
CA ARG A 213 -11.51 -8.01 5.43
C ARG A 213 -11.37 -8.79 4.12
N THR A 214 -12.16 -8.45 3.11
CA THR A 214 -12.06 -9.03 1.78
C THR A 214 -10.72 -8.71 1.13
N ALA A 215 -10.24 -7.47 1.25
CA ALA A 215 -8.95 -7.06 0.71
C ALA A 215 -7.79 -7.81 1.37
N ILE A 216 -7.75 -7.90 2.71
CA ILE A 216 -6.66 -8.59 3.42
C ILE A 216 -6.69 -10.11 3.25
N SER A 217 -7.83 -10.71 2.89
CA SER A 217 -7.92 -12.16 2.63
C SER A 217 -7.05 -12.60 1.45
N ARG A 218 -6.70 -11.67 0.56
CA ARG A 218 -5.82 -11.90 -0.60
C ARG A 218 -4.36 -11.59 -0.32
N ARG A 219 -4.04 -11.02 0.84
CA ARG A 219 -2.67 -10.65 1.23
C ARG A 219 -1.85 -11.92 1.48
N PRO A 220 -0.55 -11.94 1.12
CA PRO A 220 0.31 -13.07 1.45
C PRO A 220 0.47 -13.18 2.97
N SER A 221 0.74 -14.40 3.45
CA SER A 221 1.04 -14.63 4.87
C SER A 221 2.30 -13.89 5.33
N TYR A 222 3.26 -13.68 4.43
CA TYR A 222 4.49 -12.93 4.66
C TYR A 222 4.58 -11.70 3.76
N TYR A 223 4.74 -10.53 4.35
CA TYR A 223 4.95 -9.26 3.65
C TYR A 223 5.87 -8.34 4.47
N THR A 224 6.63 -7.52 3.76
CA THR A 224 7.55 -6.52 4.32
C THR A 224 6.86 -5.17 4.48
N ALA A 225 6.01 -4.81 3.53
CA ALA A 225 5.14 -3.63 3.61
C ALA A 225 3.75 -3.96 3.06
N PHE A 226 2.73 -3.29 3.59
CA PHE A 226 1.35 -3.42 3.13
C PHE A 226 0.66 -2.07 3.16
N PHE A 227 -0.23 -1.82 2.20
CA PHE A 227 -1.17 -0.73 2.28
C PHE A 227 -2.59 -1.14 1.86
N TYR A 228 -3.54 -0.36 2.35
CA TYR A 228 -4.94 -0.39 1.98
C TYR A 228 -5.43 1.04 1.75
N LEU A 229 -6.26 1.24 0.73
CA LEU A 229 -6.84 2.52 0.34
C LEU A 229 -8.31 2.31 -0.04
N GLN A 230 -9.19 3.13 0.52
CA GLN A 230 -10.60 3.20 0.19
C GLN A 230 -10.87 4.49 -0.61
N PRO A 231 -11.06 4.40 -1.94
CA PRO A 231 -11.14 5.58 -2.80
C PRO A 231 -12.46 6.35 -2.68
N LYS A 232 -13.46 5.83 -1.95
CA LYS A 232 -14.81 6.41 -1.80
C LYS A 232 -14.78 7.90 -1.44
N THR A 233 -13.94 8.30 -0.48
CA THR A 233 -13.86 9.71 -0.06
C THR A 233 -13.32 10.61 -1.17
N PHE A 234 -12.34 10.12 -1.94
CA PHE A 234 -11.80 10.85 -3.10
C PHE A 234 -12.80 10.90 -4.25
N SER A 235 -13.51 9.81 -4.51
CA SER A 235 -14.53 9.77 -5.57
C SER A 235 -15.68 10.73 -5.28
N GLN A 236 -16.13 10.82 -4.02
CA GLN A 236 -17.15 11.78 -3.58
C GLN A 236 -16.70 13.24 -3.73
N ARG A 237 -15.46 13.55 -3.32
CA ARG A 237 -14.89 14.90 -3.50
C ARG A 237 -14.75 15.26 -4.98
N LEU A 238 -14.26 14.33 -5.80
CA LEU A 238 -14.16 14.54 -7.24
C LEU A 238 -15.54 14.71 -7.90
N ALA A 239 -16.56 14.01 -7.41
CA ALA A 239 -17.94 14.18 -7.87
C ALA A 239 -18.50 15.56 -7.47
N ALA A 240 -18.24 16.01 -6.24
CA ALA A 240 -18.63 17.35 -5.78
C ALA A 240 -17.95 18.47 -6.60
N LEU A 241 -16.66 18.32 -6.90
CA LEU A 241 -15.93 19.25 -7.78
C LEU A 241 -16.51 19.26 -9.20
N ARG A 242 -16.82 18.08 -9.76
CA ARG A 242 -17.48 17.96 -11.07
C ARG A 242 -18.84 18.64 -11.11
N ALA A 243 -19.66 18.46 -10.08
CA ALA A 243 -20.95 19.12 -9.94
C ALA A 243 -20.79 20.65 -9.86
N ALA A 244 -19.78 21.15 -9.14
CA ALA A 244 -19.49 22.58 -9.05
C ALA A 244 -19.09 23.22 -10.40
N VAL A 245 -18.50 22.44 -11.31
CA VAL A 245 -18.10 22.89 -12.66
C VAL A 245 -19.15 22.50 -13.72
N GLY A 246 -20.35 22.05 -13.31
CA GLY A 246 -21.45 21.70 -14.23
C GLY A 246 -21.20 20.46 -15.10
N SER A 247 -20.17 19.66 -14.76
CA SER A 247 -19.74 18.49 -15.54
C SER A 247 -20.19 17.20 -14.85
N THR A 248 -21.50 16.93 -14.84
CA THR A 248 -22.06 15.72 -14.22
C THR A 248 -22.17 14.61 -15.28
N PRO A 249 -21.64 13.39 -15.03
CA PRO A 249 -21.79 12.27 -15.96
C PRO A 249 -23.27 11.87 -16.12
N ALA A 250 -23.60 11.24 -17.25
CA ALA A 250 -24.96 10.78 -17.51
C ALA A 250 -25.41 9.75 -16.44
N PRO A 251 -26.73 9.65 -16.14
CA PRO A 251 -27.24 8.69 -15.17
C PRO A 251 -26.81 7.25 -15.51
N GLY A 252 -26.06 6.60 -14.61
CA GLY A 252 -25.54 5.23 -14.80
C GLY A 252 -24.07 5.15 -15.24
N GLU A 253 -23.46 6.24 -15.69
CA GLU A 253 -22.04 6.33 -16.05
C GLU A 253 -21.18 6.76 -14.86
N GLY A 254 -21.24 5.98 -13.76
CA GLY A 254 -20.30 6.19 -12.66
C GLY A 254 -18.86 6.01 -13.14
N THR A 255 -17.96 6.93 -12.77
CA THR A 255 -16.55 6.87 -13.19
C THR A 255 -15.90 5.57 -12.70
N MET A 256 -14.84 5.10 -13.38
CA MET A 256 -14.14 3.88 -12.94
C MET A 256 -13.70 3.96 -11.48
N LEU A 257 -13.30 5.15 -11.01
CA LEU A 257 -12.95 5.45 -9.62
C LEU A 257 -14.12 5.24 -8.64
N GLU A 258 -15.35 5.58 -9.02
CA GLU A 258 -16.56 5.36 -8.20
C GLU A 258 -16.91 3.86 -8.08
N LYS A 259 -16.52 3.05 -9.07
CA LYS A 259 -16.69 1.59 -9.04
C LYS A 259 -15.64 0.88 -8.19
N MET A 260 -14.54 1.55 -7.84
CA MET A 260 -13.49 1.00 -6.99
C MET A 260 -13.95 0.96 -5.53
N ARG A 261 -13.93 -0.22 -4.93
CA ARG A 261 -14.24 -0.44 -3.51
C ARG A 261 -12.99 -0.24 -2.64
N CYS A 262 -11.86 -0.79 -3.07
CA CYS A 262 -10.58 -0.65 -2.38
C CYS A 262 -9.40 -0.91 -3.30
N ILE A 263 -8.24 -0.40 -2.92
CA ILE A 263 -6.94 -0.73 -3.49
C ILE A 263 -6.09 -1.28 -2.34
N THR A 264 -5.40 -2.38 -2.55
CA THR A 264 -4.42 -2.88 -1.59
C THR A 264 -3.16 -3.31 -2.30
N GLY A 265 -2.03 -3.12 -1.65
CA GLY A 265 -0.75 -3.61 -2.14
C GLY A 265 0.05 -4.22 -1.01
N SER A 266 0.85 -5.22 -1.35
CA SER A 266 1.84 -5.82 -0.47
C SER A 266 3.15 -6.01 -1.20
N MET A 267 4.24 -5.71 -0.52
CA MET A 267 5.61 -5.89 -0.99
C MET A 267 6.27 -6.95 -0.11
N ARG A 268 7.07 -7.83 -0.71
CA ARG A 268 8.01 -8.70 0.00
C ARG A 268 9.32 -8.82 -0.76
N PHE A 269 10.39 -9.11 -0.03
CA PHE A 269 11.67 -9.48 -0.63
C PHE A 269 11.85 -10.99 -0.63
N GLU A 270 12.39 -11.54 -1.71
CA GLU A 270 12.76 -12.96 -1.81
C GLU A 270 14.01 -13.09 -2.70
N ASN A 271 15.08 -13.68 -2.16
CA ASN A 271 16.33 -13.93 -2.90
C ASN A 271 16.88 -12.71 -3.65
N GLY A 272 16.86 -11.53 -3.01
CA GLY A 272 17.31 -10.27 -3.62
C GLY A 272 16.28 -9.62 -4.56
N LYS A 273 15.17 -10.28 -4.87
CA LYS A 273 14.09 -9.76 -5.74
C LYS A 273 12.99 -9.11 -4.92
N ILE A 274 12.32 -8.15 -5.54
CA ILE A 274 11.13 -7.50 -5.00
C ILE A 274 9.90 -8.16 -5.63
N HIS A 275 8.99 -8.63 -4.79
CA HIS A 275 7.70 -9.17 -5.20
C HIS A 275 6.61 -8.24 -4.69
N ASP A 276 6.03 -7.49 -5.62
CA ASP A 276 4.89 -6.63 -5.36
C ASP A 276 3.60 -7.29 -5.85
N MET A 277 2.55 -7.15 -5.06
CA MET A 277 1.22 -7.62 -5.42
C MET A 277 0.21 -6.54 -5.10
N PHE A 278 -0.61 -6.20 -6.08
CA PHE A 278 -1.65 -5.19 -5.98
C PHE A 278 -3.00 -5.80 -6.32
N PHE A 279 -4.01 -5.51 -5.50
CA PHE A 279 -5.40 -5.85 -5.79
C PHE A 279 -6.25 -4.60 -5.85
N LEU A 280 -7.09 -4.58 -6.88
CA LEU A 280 -8.18 -3.62 -7.03
C LEU A 280 -9.49 -4.34 -6.75
N GLY A 281 -10.16 -3.98 -5.66
CA GLY A 281 -11.51 -4.44 -5.37
C GLY A 281 -12.51 -3.62 -6.18
N MET A 282 -13.16 -4.23 -7.16
CA MET A 282 -14.22 -3.61 -7.96
C MET A 282 -15.19 -4.67 -8.48
N PRO A 283 -16.42 -4.31 -8.87
CA PRO A 283 -17.31 -5.21 -9.60
C PRO A 283 -16.63 -5.75 -10.86
N LYS A 284 -16.93 -7.01 -11.23
CA LYS A 284 -16.43 -7.57 -12.49
C LYS A 284 -16.90 -6.70 -13.65
N LEU A 285 -15.96 -6.27 -14.49
CA LEU A 285 -16.26 -5.50 -15.69
C LEU A 285 -16.93 -6.36 -16.75
N GLU A 286 -16.47 -7.61 -16.92
CA GLU A 286 -17.06 -8.59 -17.82
C GLU A 286 -17.76 -9.67 -16.99
N GLN A 287 -19.06 -9.86 -17.21
CA GLN A 287 -19.83 -10.89 -16.54
C GLN A 287 -19.58 -12.24 -17.26
N ASN A 288 -19.41 -13.32 -16.49
CA ASN A 288 -19.27 -14.70 -16.98
C ASN A 288 -18.01 -15.04 -17.80
N THR A 289 -17.02 -14.17 -17.87
CA THR A 289 -15.73 -14.47 -18.54
C THR A 289 -14.55 -14.41 -17.57
N THR A 290 -13.63 -15.35 -17.70
CA THR A 290 -12.36 -15.40 -16.94
C THR A 290 -11.18 -15.35 -17.90
N LEU A 291 -10.06 -14.77 -17.43
CA LEU A 291 -8.80 -14.85 -18.17
C LEU A 291 -8.36 -16.31 -18.32
N THR A 292 -8.23 -16.76 -19.55
CA THR A 292 -7.70 -18.08 -19.93
C THR A 292 -6.18 -18.10 -19.95
N ARG A 293 -5.55 -16.93 -20.18
CA ARG A 293 -4.09 -16.75 -20.32
C ARG A 293 -3.50 -17.59 -21.46
N SER A 294 -4.26 -17.77 -22.53
CA SER A 294 -3.86 -18.61 -23.67
C SER A 294 -2.55 -18.15 -24.31
N SER A 295 -2.27 -16.84 -24.29
CA SER A 295 -1.03 -16.24 -24.80
C SER A 295 0.21 -16.56 -23.95
N LEU A 296 0.07 -17.09 -22.73
CA LEU A 296 1.19 -17.41 -21.85
C LEU A 296 2.13 -18.45 -22.47
N SER A 297 1.61 -19.37 -23.29
CA SER A 297 2.42 -20.39 -23.97
C SER A 297 3.38 -19.82 -25.02
N LEU A 298 3.19 -18.56 -25.42
CA LEU A 298 4.09 -17.85 -26.33
C LEU A 298 5.28 -17.23 -25.61
N GLY A 299 5.27 -17.21 -24.28
CA GLY A 299 6.38 -16.74 -23.47
C GLY A 299 7.59 -17.64 -23.59
N THR A 300 8.77 -17.05 -23.59
CA THR A 300 10.06 -17.74 -23.57
C THR A 300 10.82 -17.39 -22.29
N ARG A 301 12.01 -17.97 -22.11
CA ARG A 301 12.90 -17.58 -21.00
C ARG A 301 13.38 -16.12 -21.07
N GLU A 302 13.23 -15.49 -22.22
CA GLU A 302 13.63 -14.10 -22.48
C GLU A 302 12.47 -13.11 -22.30
N THR A 303 11.27 -13.61 -21.97
CA THR A 303 10.10 -12.78 -21.67
C THR A 303 10.31 -12.10 -20.31
N PHE A 304 10.34 -10.77 -20.32
CA PHE A 304 10.46 -9.95 -19.10
C PHE A 304 9.16 -9.22 -18.74
N LEU A 305 8.20 -9.15 -19.65
CA LEU A 305 6.87 -8.58 -19.43
C LEU A 305 5.79 -9.53 -19.95
N TYR A 306 4.78 -9.80 -19.14
CA TYR A 306 3.55 -10.47 -19.55
C TYR A 306 2.34 -9.70 -19.00
N LEU A 307 1.40 -9.38 -19.87
CA LEU A 307 0.13 -8.74 -19.52
C LEU A 307 -1.00 -9.50 -20.19
N ALA A 308 -2.02 -9.87 -19.42
CA ALA A 308 -3.27 -10.42 -19.94
C ALA A 308 -4.45 -9.64 -19.34
N MET A 309 -5.34 -9.17 -20.19
CA MET A 309 -6.52 -8.40 -19.77
C MET A 309 -7.75 -8.76 -20.62
N LEU A 310 -8.93 -8.70 -20.00
CA LEU A 310 -10.19 -8.76 -20.74
C LEU A 310 -10.51 -7.35 -21.24
N LEU A 311 -10.54 -7.20 -22.55
CA LEU A 311 -10.85 -5.97 -23.26
C LEU A 311 -11.92 -6.26 -24.32
N ASN A 312 -13.18 -5.92 -24.02
CA ASN A 312 -14.26 -5.97 -25.00
C ASN A 312 -14.12 -4.79 -25.98
N LEU A 313 -13.22 -4.95 -26.94
CA LEU A 313 -12.90 -3.94 -27.95
C LEU A 313 -14.14 -3.50 -28.73
N GLY A 314 -15.05 -4.42 -29.06
CA GLY A 314 -16.27 -4.12 -29.82
C GLY A 314 -17.22 -3.14 -29.12
N GLU A 315 -17.31 -3.19 -27.78
CA GLU A 315 -18.15 -2.24 -27.01
C GLU A 315 -17.41 -0.98 -26.56
N ARG A 316 -16.07 -1.00 -26.56
CA ARG A 316 -15.23 0.09 -26.03
C ARG A 316 -14.42 0.83 -27.09
N MET A 317 -14.66 0.59 -28.37
CA MET A 317 -13.96 1.24 -29.48
C MET A 317 -14.03 2.77 -29.39
N ASP A 318 -15.19 3.35 -29.05
CA ASP A 318 -15.34 4.80 -28.94
C ASP A 318 -14.65 5.39 -27.70
N THR A 319 -14.64 4.66 -26.58
CA THR A 319 -13.93 5.06 -25.35
C THR A 319 -12.41 4.97 -25.52
N LEU A 320 -11.93 3.98 -26.29
CA LEU A 320 -10.52 3.81 -26.61
C LEU A 320 -10.02 4.86 -27.61
N LYS A 321 -10.85 5.30 -28.56
CA LYS A 321 -10.54 6.44 -29.45
C LYS A 321 -10.26 7.72 -28.65
N GLN A 322 -11.00 7.96 -27.56
CA GLN A 322 -10.73 9.10 -26.65
C GLN A 322 -9.48 8.89 -25.77
N ALA A 323 -9.22 7.68 -25.29
CA ALA A 323 -8.04 7.38 -24.46
C ALA A 323 -6.72 7.28 -25.26
N ALA A 324 -6.79 6.98 -26.57
CA ALA A 324 -5.66 6.84 -27.47
C ALA A 324 -4.84 8.13 -27.71
N ALA A 325 -5.33 9.28 -27.24
CA ALA A 325 -4.55 10.52 -27.20
C ALA A 325 -3.23 10.39 -26.40
N PHE A 326 -3.12 9.42 -25.49
CA PHE A 326 -1.94 9.21 -24.65
C PHE A 326 -0.98 8.10 -25.13
N ALA A 327 -1.39 7.21 -26.05
CA ALA A 327 -0.61 6.01 -26.41
C ALA A 327 -0.34 5.84 -27.92
N GLY A 328 -0.79 6.77 -28.76
CA GLY A 328 -0.57 6.73 -30.21
C GLY A 328 -1.81 6.25 -30.97
N THR A 329 -2.30 7.10 -31.86
CA THR A 329 -3.60 7.01 -32.54
C THR A 329 -3.64 6.06 -33.76
N LYS A 330 -2.49 5.56 -34.22
CA LYS A 330 -2.37 4.97 -35.57
C LYS A 330 -3.02 3.59 -35.75
N ILE A 331 -3.03 2.76 -34.72
CA ILE A 331 -3.56 1.38 -34.81
C ILE A 331 -5.09 1.39 -34.94
N PHE A 332 -5.78 2.24 -34.16
CA PHE A 332 -7.24 2.34 -34.18
C PHE A 332 -7.78 3.09 -35.41
N GLN A 333 -7.00 4.02 -35.96
CA GLN A 333 -7.31 4.69 -37.22
C GLN A 333 -7.30 3.69 -38.39
N ALA A 334 -6.25 2.84 -38.48
CA ALA A 334 -6.12 1.83 -39.52
C ALA A 334 -7.27 0.80 -39.54
N PHE A 335 -7.87 0.49 -38.38
CA PHE A 335 -9.06 -0.36 -38.31
C PHE A 335 -10.33 0.33 -38.82
N SER A 336 -10.46 1.63 -38.57
CA SER A 336 -11.59 2.41 -39.11
C SER A 336 -11.46 2.58 -40.63
N ASP A 337 -10.24 2.76 -41.12
CA ASP A 337 -9.92 2.95 -42.54
C ASP A 337 -10.06 1.66 -43.37
N SER A 338 -10.07 0.48 -42.73
CA SER A 338 -10.23 -0.83 -43.37
C SER A 338 -11.68 -1.31 -43.46
N GLY A 339 -12.65 -0.54 -42.96
CA GLY A 339 -14.08 -0.87 -43.07
C GLY A 339 -14.57 -1.98 -42.14
N ILE A 340 -13.73 -2.47 -41.22
CA ILE A 340 -14.10 -3.49 -40.24
C ILE A 340 -15.04 -2.89 -39.19
N THR A 341 -16.25 -3.42 -39.06
CA THR A 341 -17.19 -2.94 -38.04
C THR A 341 -16.90 -3.55 -36.67
N ALA A 342 -17.40 -2.91 -35.60
CA ALA A 342 -17.33 -3.47 -34.25
C ALA A 342 -18.03 -4.84 -34.12
N ALA A 343 -19.05 -5.09 -34.93
CA ALA A 343 -19.77 -6.36 -34.96
C ALA A 343 -18.92 -7.47 -35.62
N ASP A 344 -18.23 -7.17 -36.71
CA ASP A 344 -17.31 -8.10 -37.38
C ASP A 344 -16.17 -8.48 -36.45
N TRP A 345 -15.62 -7.49 -35.73
CA TRP A 345 -14.58 -7.71 -34.73
C TRP A 345 -15.02 -8.65 -33.61
N LYS A 346 -16.22 -8.42 -33.05
CA LYS A 346 -16.78 -9.26 -31.99
C LYS A 346 -17.09 -10.69 -32.45
N ALA A 347 -17.34 -10.88 -33.75
CA ALA A 347 -17.56 -12.20 -34.32
C ALA A 347 -16.24 -12.96 -34.60
N ALA A 348 -15.17 -12.25 -34.93
CA ALA A 348 -13.88 -12.83 -35.34
C ALA A 348 -12.90 -13.07 -34.18
N PHE A 349 -12.91 -12.20 -33.17
CA PHE A 349 -11.91 -12.20 -32.09
C PHE A 349 -12.56 -12.31 -30.70
N GLY A 350 -11.90 -13.05 -29.82
CA GLY A 350 -12.25 -13.09 -28.41
C GLY A 350 -11.77 -11.84 -27.67
N ILE A 351 -12.27 -11.66 -26.44
CA ILE A 351 -12.06 -10.43 -25.66
C ILE A 351 -10.77 -10.41 -24.85
N GLU A 352 -9.94 -11.46 -24.88
CA GLU A 352 -8.70 -11.51 -24.10
C GLU A 352 -7.52 -10.96 -24.89
N LEU A 353 -6.97 -9.82 -24.46
CA LEU A 353 -5.75 -9.26 -25.00
C LEU A 353 -4.55 -9.78 -24.20
N GLY A 354 -3.63 -10.46 -24.89
CA GLY A 354 -2.33 -10.87 -24.36
C GLY A 354 -1.20 -10.01 -24.91
N SER A 355 -0.28 -9.59 -24.07
CA SER A 355 0.91 -8.82 -24.45
C SER A 355 2.15 -9.41 -23.79
N LEU A 356 3.19 -9.65 -24.58
CA LEU A 356 4.47 -10.21 -24.15
C LEU A 356 5.60 -9.31 -24.64
N ALA A 357 6.55 -8.99 -23.78
CA ALA A 357 7.79 -8.36 -24.23
C ALA A 357 8.99 -9.27 -23.97
N ASN A 358 9.76 -9.51 -25.03
CA ASN A 358 10.96 -10.34 -24.99
C ASN A 358 12.19 -9.44 -25.16
N TRP A 359 13.21 -9.68 -24.34
CA TRP A 359 14.50 -9.01 -24.47
C TRP A 359 15.65 -10.02 -24.50
N PRO A 360 15.93 -10.60 -25.68
CA PRO A 360 17.08 -11.47 -25.88
C PRO A 360 18.38 -10.72 -25.59
N SER A 361 19.40 -11.43 -25.11
CA SER A 361 20.73 -10.85 -24.84
C SER A 361 21.44 -10.34 -26.11
N SER A 362 21.05 -10.86 -27.28
CA SER A 362 21.53 -10.42 -28.59
C SER A 362 20.82 -9.18 -29.13
N ALA A 363 19.69 -8.77 -28.54
CA ALA A 363 18.86 -7.68 -29.03
C ALA A 363 19.13 -6.37 -28.28
N ARG A 364 19.36 -5.30 -29.04
CA ARG A 364 19.55 -3.95 -28.47
C ARG A 364 18.27 -3.36 -27.86
N TRP A 365 17.11 -3.74 -28.38
CA TRP A 365 15.81 -3.26 -27.93
C TRP A 365 14.88 -4.44 -27.68
N PRO A 366 13.97 -4.33 -26.69
CA PRO A 366 12.95 -5.34 -26.47
C PRO A 366 11.97 -5.37 -27.64
N SER A 367 11.42 -6.55 -27.90
CA SER A 367 10.30 -6.75 -28.83
C SER A 367 9.00 -6.84 -28.05
N LEU A 368 7.90 -6.40 -28.64
CA LEU A 368 6.55 -6.48 -28.08
C LEU A 368 5.66 -7.31 -29.01
N LEU A 369 5.07 -8.36 -28.47
CA LEU A 369 4.07 -9.19 -29.13
C LEU A 369 2.71 -8.93 -28.50
N VAL A 370 1.72 -8.56 -29.31
CA VAL A 370 0.33 -8.40 -28.89
C VAL A 370 -0.51 -9.47 -29.57
N THR A 371 -1.41 -10.10 -28.82
CA THR A 371 -2.16 -11.28 -29.24
C THR A 371 -3.63 -11.14 -28.86
N LEU A 372 -4.49 -11.63 -29.75
CA LEU A 372 -5.93 -11.75 -29.54
C LEU A 372 -6.34 -13.15 -30.02
N PRO A 373 -7.16 -13.89 -29.24
CA PRO A 373 -7.62 -15.21 -29.65
C PRO A 373 -8.59 -15.05 -30.83
N VAL A 374 -8.35 -15.79 -31.91
CA VAL A 374 -9.26 -15.89 -33.04
C VAL A 374 -10.36 -16.87 -32.67
N THR A 375 -11.61 -16.41 -32.67
CA THR A 375 -12.80 -17.26 -32.42
C THR A 375 -13.37 -17.81 -33.71
N ASP A 376 -13.25 -17.07 -34.81
CA ASP A 376 -13.70 -17.50 -36.14
C ASP A 376 -12.67 -17.07 -37.20
N ALA A 377 -11.86 -18.03 -37.65
CA ALA A 377 -10.80 -17.79 -38.63
C ALA A 377 -11.33 -17.34 -39.99
N THR A 378 -12.59 -17.65 -40.33
CA THR A 378 -13.19 -17.22 -41.60
C THR A 378 -13.58 -15.75 -41.61
N LYS A 379 -13.77 -15.17 -40.43
CA LYS A 379 -14.15 -13.75 -40.24
C LYS A 379 -12.98 -12.86 -39.83
N ALA A 380 -11.83 -13.46 -39.50
CA ALA A 380 -10.63 -12.76 -39.07
C ALA A 380 -9.70 -12.36 -40.23
N GLY A 381 -10.09 -12.65 -41.48
CA GLY A 381 -9.29 -12.47 -42.69
C GLY A 381 -9.74 -11.33 -43.58
#